data_AF-A0A074X8Q7-F1
#
_entry.id   AF-A0A074X8Q7-F1
#
_cell.length_a   1.000
_cell.length_b   1.000
_cell.length_c   1.000
_cell.angle_alpha   90.00
_cell.angle_beta   90.00
_cell.angle_gamma   90.00
#
_symmetry.space_group_name_H-M   'P 1'
#
loop_
_entity.id
_entity.type
_entity.pdbx_description
1 polymer ?
#
loop_
_entity_poly.entity_id
_entity_poly.type
_entity_poly.pdbx_seq_one_letter_code
_entity_poly.pdbx_strand_id
1 'polypeptide(L)'
;MYLSLWDCLKGLLTFNASRTDVNGLINSKGGDHYYTRGNIADRGPCPGLNALANQGYLPRDGKNITLPQVEEALRISLHMEKSLASSITRPLRPLLRKDGTFDLVLMRQHNVIEHDASFTRLDFREGDNYNFQPRLFRAMLDDAGNGPITISGLAKTYIRRNKESRAAGAPALPWNLCQDGREIG
;
A
#
# COMPACT_ATOMS: atom_id res chain seq x y z
N MET A 1 -15.14 -0.81 -34.27
CA MET A 1 -14.29 0.34 -33.90
C MET A 1 -12.99 0.24 -34.67
N TYR A 2 -12.86 1.00 -35.76
CA TYR A 2 -11.61 1.07 -36.52
C TYR A 2 -10.78 2.22 -35.96
N LEU A 3 -9.63 1.91 -35.35
CA LEU A 3 -8.63 2.92 -35.00
C LEU A 3 -8.00 3.40 -36.31
N SER A 4 -8.12 4.69 -36.61
CA SER A 4 -7.50 5.25 -37.80
C SER A 4 -6.00 5.47 -37.56
N LEU A 5 -5.20 5.46 -38.62
CA LEU A 5 -3.77 5.84 -38.57
C LEU A 5 -3.56 7.23 -37.94
N TRP A 6 -4.56 8.09 -38.01
CA TRP A 6 -4.58 9.41 -37.39
C TRP A 6 -4.67 9.37 -35.86
N ASP A 7 -5.35 8.37 -35.29
CA ASP A 7 -5.47 8.19 -33.84
C ASP A 7 -4.15 7.68 -33.23
N CYS A 8 -3.42 6.83 -33.96
CA CYS A 8 -2.05 6.44 -33.61
C CYS A 8 -1.07 7.62 -33.68
N LEU A 9 -1.21 8.50 -34.68
CA LEU A 9 -0.33 9.66 -34.84
C LEU A 9 -0.52 10.71 -33.73
N LYS A 10 -1.78 10.92 -33.28
CA LYS A 10 -2.07 11.76 -32.11
C LYS A 10 -1.41 11.20 -30.86
N GLY A 11 -1.47 9.88 -30.64
CA GLY A 11 -0.79 9.21 -29.53
C GLY A 11 0.73 9.41 -29.53
N LEU A 12 1.35 9.51 -30.71
CA LEU A 12 2.79 9.73 -30.84
C LEU A 12 3.20 11.19 -30.52
N LEU A 13 2.30 12.15 -30.74
CA LEU A 13 2.55 13.58 -30.50
C LEU A 13 2.20 14.03 -29.07
N THR A 14 1.34 13.30 -28.35
CA THR A 14 1.08 13.55 -26.91
C THR A 14 2.18 13.03 -25.99
N PHE A 15 3.17 12.28 -26.50
CA PHE A 15 4.33 11.83 -25.71
C PHE A 15 5.32 12.95 -25.33
N ASN A 16 5.05 14.19 -25.71
CA ASN A 16 5.87 15.35 -25.35
C ASN A 16 5.23 16.29 -24.32
N ALA A 17 4.16 15.85 -23.64
CA ALA A 17 3.59 16.62 -22.53
C ALA A 17 4.39 16.39 -21.23
N SER A 18 5.21 17.39 -20.92
CA SER A 18 5.76 17.75 -19.60
C SER A 18 6.68 16.74 -18.89
N ARG A 19 7.97 16.82 -19.22
CA ARG A 19 9.07 16.57 -18.28
C ARG A 19 9.06 17.65 -17.18
N THR A 20 8.03 17.67 -16.34
CA THR A 20 8.05 18.45 -15.11
C THR A 20 8.89 17.69 -14.10
N ASP A 21 10.13 18.13 -14.00
CA ASP A 21 11.01 18.05 -12.83
C ASP A 21 11.10 16.70 -12.08
N VAL A 22 11.49 15.65 -12.80
CA VAL A 22 12.04 14.44 -12.17
C VAL A 22 13.40 14.69 -11.49
N ASN A 23 14.03 15.84 -11.69
CA ASN A 23 15.31 16.16 -11.07
C ASN A 23 15.19 16.40 -9.55
N GLY A 24 13.99 16.70 -9.03
CA GLY A 24 13.71 16.70 -7.59
C GLY A 24 13.53 15.30 -6.97
N LEU A 25 13.28 14.27 -7.78
CA LEU A 25 13.13 12.87 -7.32
C LEU A 25 14.47 12.12 -7.25
N ILE A 26 15.53 12.69 -7.85
CA ILE A 26 16.84 12.06 -8.00
C ILE A 26 17.85 12.79 -7.11
N ASN A 27 17.70 12.60 -5.80
CA ASN A 27 18.86 12.50 -4.90
C ASN A 27 19.24 11.02 -4.66
N SER A 28 18.62 10.07 -5.37
CA SER A 28 18.77 8.61 -5.14
C SER A 28 20.01 7.96 -5.77
N LYS A 29 21.02 8.75 -6.17
CA LYS A 29 22.40 8.22 -6.36
C LYS A 29 23.36 8.61 -5.22
N GLY A 30 22.83 9.03 -4.08
CA GLY A 30 23.61 9.32 -2.87
C GLY A 30 22.78 9.65 -1.63
N GLY A 31 21.53 9.16 -1.54
CA GLY A 31 20.68 9.39 -0.37
C GLY A 31 21.08 8.49 0.79
N ASP A 32 21.17 9.06 2.01
CA ASP A 32 21.32 8.28 3.24
C ASP A 32 20.05 7.45 3.49
N HIS A 33 20.13 6.17 3.14
CA HIS A 33 19.09 5.16 3.38
C HIS A 33 19.25 4.46 4.73
N TYR A 34 19.92 5.09 5.70
CA TYR A 34 19.97 4.55 7.05
C TYR A 34 18.57 4.51 7.68
N TYR A 35 18.36 3.47 8.49
CA TYR A 35 17.12 3.30 9.22
C TYR A 35 16.97 4.38 10.29
N THR A 36 15.87 5.12 10.24
CA THR A 36 15.45 5.99 11.34
C THR A 36 14.08 5.55 11.81
N ARG A 37 13.94 5.34 13.13
CA ARG A 37 12.63 5.10 13.74
C ARG A 37 11.81 6.39 13.66
N GLY A 38 10.84 6.42 12.76
CA GLY A 38 9.88 7.52 12.69
C GLY A 38 8.87 7.50 13.84
N ASN A 39 8.18 8.64 14.02
CA ASN A 39 7.07 8.75 14.95
C ASN A 39 5.89 7.91 14.44
N ILE A 40 5.33 7.06 15.32
CA ILE A 40 4.17 6.22 15.00
C ILE A 40 2.94 7.06 14.63
N ALA A 41 2.82 8.28 15.17
CA ALA A 41 1.74 9.20 14.85
C ALA A 41 1.67 9.55 13.35
N ASP A 42 2.81 9.50 12.64
CA ASP A 42 2.93 9.84 11.22
C ASP A 42 3.02 8.58 10.32
N ARG A 43 2.51 7.44 10.78
CA ARG A 43 2.56 6.15 10.04
C ARG A 43 1.17 5.61 9.73
N GLY A 44 1.08 4.77 8.71
CA GLY A 44 -0.16 4.10 8.31
C GLY A 44 -0.23 2.64 8.79
N PRO A 45 -1.27 1.89 8.38
CA PRO A 45 -1.37 0.45 8.65
C PRO A 45 -0.42 -0.38 7.77
N CYS A 46 0.01 0.14 6.61
CA CYS A 46 0.84 -0.58 5.65
C CYS A 46 2.30 -0.73 6.14
N PRO A 47 2.78 -1.96 6.41
CA PRO A 47 4.16 -2.17 6.86
C PRO A 47 5.20 -1.77 5.80
N GLY A 48 4.88 -1.96 4.51
CA GLY A 48 5.78 -1.63 3.40
C GLY A 48 6.09 -0.14 3.30
N LEU A 49 5.05 0.71 3.20
CA LEU A 49 5.25 2.16 3.11
C LEU A 49 5.87 2.76 4.38
N ASN A 50 5.52 2.23 5.55
CA ASN A 50 6.15 2.61 6.81
C ASN A 50 7.65 2.31 6.82
N ALA A 51 8.07 1.16 6.31
CA ALA A 51 9.48 0.80 6.19
C ALA A 51 10.20 1.71 5.18
N LEU A 52 9.59 1.99 4.03
CA LEU A 52 10.16 2.88 3.02
C LEU A 52 10.36 4.31 3.55
N ALA A 53 9.42 4.84 4.33
CA ALA A 53 9.60 6.13 5.03
C ALA A 53 10.70 6.07 6.09
N ASN A 54 10.78 5.00 6.88
CA ASN A 54 11.85 4.82 7.88
C ASN A 54 13.25 4.68 7.26
N GLN A 55 13.33 4.22 6.02
CA GLN A 55 14.58 4.09 5.25
C GLN A 55 14.84 5.29 4.31
N GLY A 56 14.00 6.33 4.35
CA GLY A 56 14.18 7.53 3.54
C GLY A 56 13.93 7.36 2.04
N TYR A 57 13.31 6.26 1.61
CA TYR A 57 12.80 6.11 0.23
C TYR A 57 11.53 6.91 -0.01
N LEU A 58 10.78 7.20 1.06
CA LEU A 58 9.69 8.15 1.11
C LEU A 58 10.03 9.25 2.13
N PRO A 59 9.37 10.42 2.09
CA PRO A 59 9.45 11.43 3.15
C PRO A 59 9.41 10.80 4.54
N ARG A 60 10.46 11.02 5.34
CA ARG A 60 10.65 10.36 6.65
C ARG A 60 9.58 10.75 7.67
N ASP A 61 9.00 11.93 7.50
CA ASP A 61 7.87 12.43 8.27
C ASP A 61 6.53 11.84 7.81
N GLY A 62 6.50 11.02 6.77
CA GLY A 62 5.28 10.37 6.28
C GLY A 62 4.27 11.31 5.62
N LYS A 63 4.67 12.51 5.20
CA LYS A 63 3.78 13.56 4.68
C LYS A 63 4.10 13.95 3.24
N ASN A 64 3.12 14.56 2.58
CA ASN A 64 3.25 15.11 1.23
C ASN A 64 3.80 14.11 0.19
N ILE A 65 3.36 12.86 0.29
CA ILE A 65 3.79 11.76 -0.57
C ILE A 65 2.96 11.77 -1.85
N THR A 66 3.62 11.65 -3.00
CA THR A 66 2.97 11.52 -4.31
C THR A 66 2.92 10.06 -4.76
N LEU A 67 1.99 9.71 -5.66
CA LEU A 67 1.95 8.35 -6.23
C LEU A 67 3.24 7.97 -6.99
N PRO A 68 3.86 8.84 -7.81
CA PRO A 68 5.14 8.52 -8.45
C PRO A 68 6.28 8.23 -7.46
N GLN A 69 6.33 8.90 -6.30
CA GLN A 69 7.31 8.58 -5.26
C GLN A 69 7.08 7.17 -4.70
N VAL A 70 5.82 6.77 -4.49
CA VAL A 70 5.48 5.42 -4.03
C VAL A 70 5.87 4.39 -5.09
N GLU A 71 5.49 4.58 -6.35
CA GLU A 71 5.84 3.66 -7.45
C GLU A 71 7.35 3.48 -7.57
N GLU A 72 8.13 4.56 -7.54
CA GLU A 72 9.58 4.46 -7.66
C GLU A 72 10.22 3.80 -6.42
N ALA A 73 9.77 4.13 -5.21
CA ALA A 73 10.26 3.50 -3.98
C ALA A 73 10.01 1.97 -3.98
N LEU A 74 8.83 1.53 -4.43
CA LEU A 74 8.52 0.11 -4.59
C LEU A 74 9.45 -0.57 -5.62
N ARG A 75 9.75 0.13 -6.71
CA ARG A 75 10.60 -0.38 -7.80
C ARG A 75 12.06 -0.52 -7.38
N ILE A 76 12.62 0.49 -6.70
CA ILE A 76 14.05 0.51 -6.36
C ILE A 76 14.37 -0.28 -5.09
N SER A 77 13.47 -0.30 -4.10
CA SER A 77 13.73 -0.90 -2.79
C SER A 77 13.18 -2.32 -2.67
N LEU A 78 12.05 -2.60 -3.33
CA LEU A 78 11.40 -3.93 -3.30
C LEU A 78 11.46 -4.65 -4.64
N HIS A 79 12.19 -4.11 -5.63
CA HIS A 79 12.41 -4.70 -6.95
C HIS A 79 11.12 -5.10 -7.68
N MET A 80 10.04 -4.34 -7.47
CA MET A 80 8.79 -4.58 -8.18
C MET A 80 8.89 -4.14 -9.64
N GLU A 81 8.27 -4.89 -10.54
CA GLU A 81 8.07 -4.46 -11.92
C GLU A 81 7.09 -3.28 -11.96
N LYS A 82 7.21 -2.41 -12.97
CA LYS A 82 6.45 -1.16 -13.07
C LYS A 82 4.93 -1.39 -13.03
N SER A 83 4.42 -2.40 -13.73
CA SER A 83 2.98 -2.70 -13.73
C SER A 83 2.49 -3.15 -12.36
N LEU A 84 3.28 -3.92 -11.62
CA LEU A 84 2.95 -4.32 -10.25
C LEU A 84 2.98 -3.11 -9.31
N ALA A 85 4.04 -2.32 -9.36
CA ALA A 85 4.18 -1.11 -8.53
C ALA A 85 3.03 -0.12 -8.76
N SER A 86 2.64 0.10 -10.02
CA SER A 86 1.51 0.98 -10.35
C SER A 86 0.17 0.38 -9.91
N SER A 87 -0.03 -0.93 -10.10
CA SER A 87 -1.27 -1.61 -9.69
C SER A 87 -1.50 -1.53 -8.19
N ILE A 88 -0.46 -1.70 -7.36
CA ILE A 88 -0.59 -1.59 -5.89
C ILE A 88 -0.61 -0.14 -5.39
N THR A 89 -0.13 0.82 -6.17
CA THR A 89 -0.17 2.25 -5.85
C THR A 89 -1.53 2.87 -6.17
N ARG A 90 -2.20 2.39 -7.23
CA ARG A 90 -3.48 2.94 -7.72
C ARG A 90 -4.58 3.08 -6.65
N PRO A 91 -4.76 2.15 -5.70
CA PRO A 91 -5.73 2.28 -4.61
C PRO A 91 -5.50 3.49 -3.69
N LEU A 92 -4.33 4.15 -3.71
CA LEU A 92 -4.05 5.35 -2.92
C LEU A 92 -4.71 6.62 -3.46
N ARG A 93 -5.24 6.61 -4.68
CA ARG A 93 -5.86 7.78 -5.33
C ARG A 93 -6.93 8.49 -4.50
N PRO A 94 -7.85 7.80 -3.80
CA PRO A 94 -8.86 8.47 -2.97
C PRO A 94 -8.28 9.24 -1.78
N LEU A 95 -7.02 8.98 -1.39
CA LEU A 95 -6.36 9.67 -0.28
C LEU A 95 -5.66 10.98 -0.71
N LEU A 96 -5.58 11.24 -2.02
CA LEU A 96 -4.89 12.41 -2.53
C LEU A 96 -5.67 13.69 -2.24
N ARG A 97 -4.95 14.71 -1.77
CA ARG A 97 -5.41 16.10 -1.72
C ARG A 97 -5.42 16.71 -3.12
N LYS A 98 -5.93 17.94 -3.22
CA LYS A 98 -5.98 18.72 -4.47
C LYS A 98 -4.60 18.97 -5.10
N ASP A 99 -3.54 18.98 -4.29
CA ASP A 99 -2.16 19.14 -4.74
C ASP A 99 -1.51 17.84 -5.24
N GLY A 100 -2.25 16.72 -5.24
CA GLY A 100 -1.75 15.43 -5.70
C GLY A 100 -0.91 14.67 -4.67
N THR A 101 -0.92 15.08 -3.40
CA THR A 101 -0.19 14.43 -2.31
C THR A 101 -1.10 13.80 -1.26
N PHE A 102 -0.59 12.83 -0.50
CA PHE A 102 -1.24 12.25 0.67
C PHE A 102 -0.25 12.08 1.83
N ASP A 103 -0.77 11.88 3.03
CA ASP A 103 0.05 11.54 4.22
C ASP A 103 -0.26 10.10 4.64
N LEU A 104 0.73 9.36 5.16
CA LEU A 104 0.56 7.96 5.55
C LEU A 104 -0.55 7.77 6.59
N VAL A 105 -0.81 8.78 7.42
CA VAL A 105 -1.90 8.76 8.42
C VAL A 105 -3.29 8.66 7.77
N LEU A 106 -3.47 9.16 6.54
CA LEU A 106 -4.75 9.07 5.83
C LEU A 106 -5.10 7.62 5.45
N MET A 107 -4.09 6.75 5.33
CA MET A 107 -4.32 5.33 5.08
C MET A 107 -4.99 4.60 6.26
N ARG A 108 -5.18 5.24 7.41
CA ARG A 108 -5.92 4.67 8.56
C ARG A 108 -7.43 4.75 8.40
N GLN A 109 -7.91 5.49 7.39
CA GLN A 109 -9.33 5.61 7.09
C GLN A 109 -9.90 4.25 6.68
N HIS A 110 -10.78 3.74 7.51
CA HIS A 110 -11.44 2.46 7.29
C HIS A 110 -12.32 2.49 6.03
N ASN A 111 -12.33 1.40 5.27
CA ASN A 111 -13.07 1.21 4.02
C ASN A 111 -12.64 2.10 2.83
N VAL A 112 -11.45 2.71 2.89
CA VAL A 112 -10.82 3.31 1.70
C VAL A 112 -9.80 2.34 1.09
N ILE A 113 -8.86 1.90 1.93
CA ILE A 113 -7.84 0.87 1.63
C ILE A 113 -7.66 -0.03 2.85
N GLU A 114 -7.64 0.59 4.04
CA GLU A 114 -7.66 -0.13 5.30
C GLU A 114 -8.95 -0.95 5.41
N HIS A 115 -8.80 -2.19 5.88
CA HIS A 115 -9.84 -3.18 5.94
C HIS A 115 -9.67 -4.11 7.15
N ASP A 116 -10.78 -4.67 7.60
CA ASP A 116 -10.82 -5.66 8.67
C ASP A 116 -10.10 -6.97 8.28
N ALA A 117 -9.88 -7.85 9.26
CA ALA A 117 -9.14 -9.11 9.13
C ALA A 117 -7.65 -8.92 8.73
N SER A 118 -7.07 -7.77 9.07
CA SER A 118 -5.63 -7.52 8.93
C SER A 118 -4.79 -8.56 9.68
N PHE A 119 -3.64 -8.95 9.13
CA PHE A 119 -2.80 -10.00 9.73
C PHE A 119 -2.10 -9.54 11.01
N THR A 120 -1.84 -8.24 11.15
CA THR A 120 -1.02 -7.69 12.24
C THR A 120 -1.61 -6.44 12.89
N ARG A 121 -2.80 -6.01 12.47
CA ARG A 121 -3.55 -4.84 12.98
C ARG A 121 -4.92 -5.31 13.44
N LEU A 122 -5.50 -4.61 14.41
CA LEU A 122 -6.86 -4.87 14.86
C LEU A 122 -7.86 -4.44 13.79
N ASP A 123 -9.07 -4.97 13.86
CA ASP A 123 -10.18 -4.49 13.05
C ASP A 123 -10.62 -3.10 13.52
N PHE A 124 -11.28 -2.33 12.66
CA PHE A 124 -11.72 -0.98 12.99
C PHE A 124 -12.63 -0.94 14.23
N ARG A 125 -13.50 -1.95 14.38
CA ARG A 125 -14.42 -2.09 15.52
C ARG A 125 -13.72 -2.43 16.83
N GLU A 126 -12.52 -3.01 16.75
CA GLU A 126 -11.68 -3.33 17.91
C GLU A 126 -10.82 -2.11 18.34
N GLY A 127 -10.80 -1.04 17.54
CA GLY A 127 -10.16 0.24 17.85
C GLY A 127 -8.94 0.53 16.97
N ASP A 128 -7.75 0.24 17.49
CA ASP A 128 -6.47 0.64 16.88
C ASP A 128 -6.10 -0.19 15.63
N ASN A 129 -6.60 0.25 14.48
CA ASN A 129 -6.45 -0.41 13.18
C ASN A 129 -5.11 -0.18 12.47
N TYR A 130 -4.13 0.46 13.11
CA TYR A 130 -2.87 0.85 12.44
C TYR A 130 -1.61 0.44 13.20
N ASN A 131 -1.63 0.41 14.53
CA ASN A 131 -0.48 -0.06 15.29
C ASN A 131 -0.27 -1.56 15.15
N PHE A 132 1.00 -1.94 15.11
CA PHE A 132 1.40 -3.34 15.08
C PHE A 132 0.96 -4.05 16.36
N GLN A 133 0.33 -5.22 16.20
CA GLN A 133 -0.14 -6.05 17.29
C GLN A 133 0.76 -7.28 17.44
N PRO A 134 1.63 -7.36 18.49
CA PRO A 134 2.53 -8.49 18.69
C PRO A 134 1.81 -9.84 18.79
N ARG A 135 0.62 -9.86 19.40
CA ARG A 135 -0.22 -11.07 19.52
C ARG A 135 -0.63 -11.62 18.15
N LEU A 136 -1.06 -10.75 17.24
CA LEU A 136 -1.50 -11.15 15.90
C LEU A 136 -0.32 -11.62 15.05
N PHE A 137 0.82 -10.93 15.16
CA PHE A 137 2.06 -11.36 14.52
C PHE A 137 2.52 -12.73 15.03
N ARG A 138 2.46 -12.95 16.35
CA ARG A 138 2.80 -14.26 16.93
C ARG A 138 1.89 -15.37 16.38
N ALA A 139 0.59 -15.13 16.30
CA ALA A 139 -0.35 -16.09 15.72
C ALA A 139 -0.05 -16.38 14.23
N MET A 140 0.38 -15.37 13.45
CA MET A 140 0.83 -15.57 12.07
C MET A 140 2.09 -16.46 11.99
N LEU A 141 3.03 -16.33 12.93
CA LEU A 141 4.21 -17.21 13.02
C LEU A 141 3.82 -18.65 13.43
N ASP A 142 2.86 -18.79 14.35
CA ASP A 142 2.36 -20.10 14.77
C ASP A 142 1.62 -20.81 13.63
N ASP A 143 0.86 -20.09 12.79
CA ASP A 143 0.24 -20.62 11.56
C ASP A 143 1.28 -21.16 10.55
N ALA A 144 2.47 -20.57 10.54
CA ALA A 144 3.64 -21.02 9.78
C ALA A 144 4.45 -22.13 10.48
N GLY A 145 3.98 -22.66 11.61
CA GLY A 145 4.66 -23.70 12.38
C GLY A 145 5.98 -23.23 13.00
N ASN A 146 6.12 -21.93 13.26
CA ASN A 146 7.37 -21.29 13.68
C ASN A 146 8.54 -21.44 12.68
N GLY A 147 8.24 -21.82 11.43
CA GLY A 147 9.19 -21.87 10.32
C GLY A 147 9.09 -20.64 9.41
N PRO A 148 9.67 -20.72 8.21
CA PRO A 148 9.51 -19.69 7.19
C PRO A 148 8.04 -19.40 6.86
N ILE A 149 7.72 -18.13 6.58
CA ILE A 149 6.39 -17.75 6.11
C ILE A 149 6.19 -18.28 4.69
N THR A 150 5.25 -19.22 4.54
CA THR A 150 4.87 -19.83 3.26
C THR A 150 3.47 -19.40 2.84
N ILE A 151 3.12 -19.61 1.57
CA ILE A 151 1.75 -19.37 1.08
C ILE A 151 0.72 -20.16 1.91
N SER A 152 1.04 -21.40 2.30
CA SER A 152 0.16 -22.22 3.15
C SER A 152 -0.01 -21.61 4.55
N GLY A 153 1.07 -21.12 5.17
CA GLY A 153 1.00 -20.41 6.45
C GLY A 153 0.18 -19.11 6.38
N LEU A 154 0.35 -18.33 5.31
CA LEU A 154 -0.44 -17.12 5.07
C LEU A 154 -1.92 -17.43 4.81
N ALA A 155 -2.23 -18.51 4.08
CA ALA A 155 -3.60 -18.96 3.85
C ALA A 155 -4.30 -19.36 5.16
N LYS A 156 -3.59 -20.05 6.07
CA LYS A 156 -4.08 -20.34 7.43
C LYS A 156 -4.36 -19.05 8.20
N THR A 157 -3.43 -18.10 8.16
CA THR A 157 -3.57 -16.77 8.80
C THR A 157 -4.82 -16.05 8.28
N TYR A 158 -5.01 -16.00 6.95
CA TYR A 158 -6.16 -15.38 6.31
C TYR A 158 -7.49 -16.00 6.76
N ILE A 159 -7.59 -17.34 6.73
CA ILE A 159 -8.79 -18.06 7.17
C ILE A 159 -9.08 -17.78 8.66
N ARG A 160 -8.05 -17.81 9.51
CA ARG A 160 -8.19 -17.55 10.94
C ARG A 160 -8.64 -16.12 11.21
N ARG A 161 -7.99 -15.11 10.61
CA ARG A 161 -8.36 -13.69 10.79
C ARG A 161 -9.78 -13.39 10.32
N ASN A 162 -10.22 -13.96 9.20
CA ASN A 162 -11.61 -13.82 8.77
C ASN A 162 -12.63 -14.41 9.77
N LYS A 163 -12.30 -15.55 10.41
CA LYS A 163 -13.15 -16.14 11.46
C LYS A 163 -13.18 -15.27 12.71
N GLU A 164 -12.03 -14.81 13.17
CA GLU A 164 -11.89 -13.94 14.35
C GLU A 164 -12.64 -12.60 14.13
N SER A 165 -12.45 -11.98 12.97
CA SER A 165 -13.12 -10.73 12.57
C SER A 165 -14.65 -10.87 12.59
N ARG A 166 -15.18 -11.93 11.97
CA ARG A 166 -16.62 -12.23 12.01
C ARG A 166 -17.13 -12.49 13.43
N ALA A 167 -16.36 -13.19 14.25
CA ALA A 167 -16.73 -13.44 15.65
C ALA A 167 -16.75 -12.14 16.49
N ALA A 168 -15.92 -11.16 16.14
CA ALA A 168 -15.92 -9.81 16.71
C ALA A 168 -17.04 -8.90 16.15
N GLY A 169 -17.88 -9.41 15.26
CA GLY A 169 -19.03 -8.70 14.70
C GLY A 169 -18.74 -7.85 13.48
N ALA A 170 -17.62 -8.08 12.78
CA ALA A 170 -17.40 -7.52 11.45
C ALA A 170 -18.43 -8.10 10.45
N PRO A 171 -18.92 -7.31 9.48
CA PRO A 171 -19.82 -7.80 8.46
C PRO A 171 -19.14 -8.90 7.64
N ALA A 172 -19.91 -9.86 7.13
CA ALA A 172 -19.36 -10.82 6.18
C ALA A 172 -18.86 -10.06 4.95
N LEU A 173 -17.65 -10.39 4.48
CA LEU A 173 -17.16 -9.86 3.20
C LEU A 173 -18.19 -10.20 2.12
N PRO A 174 -18.69 -9.21 1.38
CA PRO A 174 -19.66 -9.48 0.34
C PRO A 174 -19.04 -10.40 -0.73
N TRP A 175 -19.81 -11.39 -1.16
CA TRP A 175 -19.35 -12.50 -2.02
C TRP A 175 -18.67 -12.04 -3.32
N ASN A 176 -19.02 -10.85 -3.81
CA ASN A 176 -18.47 -10.22 -5.01
C ASN A 176 -16.99 -9.79 -4.88
N LEU A 177 -16.47 -9.55 -3.67
CA LEU A 177 -15.06 -9.18 -3.46
C LEU A 177 -14.09 -10.37 -3.61
N CYS A 178 -14.58 -11.60 -3.46
CA CYS A 178 -13.77 -12.81 -3.62
C CYS A 178 -13.59 -13.23 -5.09
N GLN A 179 -14.38 -12.69 -6.02
CA GLN A 179 -14.40 -13.14 -7.42
C GLN A 179 -13.86 -12.10 -8.41
N ASP A 180 -13.93 -10.81 -8.09
CA ASP A 180 -13.56 -9.76 -9.02
C ASP A 180 -12.72 -8.69 -8.33
N GLY A 181 -11.44 -8.58 -8.73
CA GLY A 181 -10.57 -7.43 -8.42
C GLY A 181 -11.01 -6.16 -9.16
N ARG A 182 -12.31 -5.83 -9.17
CA ARG A 182 -12.87 -4.66 -9.86
C ARG A 182 -13.38 -3.63 -8.86
N GLU A 183 -12.64 -2.52 -8.87
CA GLU A 183 -12.95 -1.15 -8.44
C GLU A 183 -14.30 -0.93 -7.73
N ILE A 184 -14.19 -0.52 -6.46
CA ILE A 184 -15.23 0.26 -5.79
C ILE A 184 -15.33 1.63 -6.47
N GLY A 185 -16.52 1.95 -6.99
CA GLY A 185 -16.88 3.25 -7.53
C GLY A 185 -17.38 4.22 -6.48
#